data_AF-A0A0N7AFU2-F1
#
_entry.id   AF-A0A0N7AFU2-F1
#
_cell.length_a   1.000
_cell.length_b   1.000
_cell.length_c   1.000
_cell.angle_alpha   90.00
_cell.angle_beta   90.00
_cell.angle_gamma   90.00
#
_symmetry.space_group_name_H-M   'P 1'
#
loop_
_entity.id
_entity.type
_entity.pdbx_description
1 polymer ?
#
loop_
_entity_poly.entity_id
_entity_poly.type
_entity_poly.pdbx_seq_one_letter_code
_entity_poly.pdbx_strand_id
1 'polypeptide(L)'
;MNNLEYTPALITLLLSTLLSSLLWILAFLSSKRKPDPEKISTYECGFDPFESARLPFSVKFFLVGILFMLFDIEISFIFPWCLSIKNNSLNSIINMLLFLLILTLGFTYEWVSGGLNWE
;
A
#
# COMPACT_ATOMS: atom_id res chain seq x y z
N MET A 1 26.30 -9.57 9.76
CA MET A 1 25.14 -8.81 10.27
C MET A 1 24.66 -9.52 11.52
N ASN A 2 24.86 -8.92 12.69
CA ASN A 2 24.52 -9.58 13.95
C ASN A 2 23.01 -9.56 14.15
N ASN A 3 22.42 -10.68 14.58
CA ASN A 3 21.00 -10.76 14.93
C ASN A 3 20.53 -9.68 15.92
N LEU A 4 21.48 -9.12 16.69
CA LEU A 4 21.28 -8.03 17.66
C LEU A 4 20.85 -6.69 17.04
N GLU A 5 21.09 -6.44 15.75
CA GLU A 5 20.68 -5.19 15.09
C GLU A 5 19.16 -5.15 14.82
N TYR A 6 18.55 -6.32 14.57
CA TYR A 6 17.13 -6.44 14.24
C TYR A 6 16.24 -6.81 15.45
N THR A 7 16.84 -7.22 16.57
CA THR A 7 16.09 -7.51 17.80
C THR A 7 15.19 -6.37 18.28
N PRO A 8 15.59 -5.07 18.29
CA PRO A 8 14.70 -4.01 18.74
C PRO A 8 13.45 -3.89 17.85
N ALA A 9 13.60 -4.01 16.52
CA ALA A 9 12.48 -3.96 15.60
C ALA A 9 11.48 -5.11 15.85
N LEU A 10 11.99 -6.34 16.01
CA LEU A 10 11.16 -7.50 16.33
C LEU A 10 10.43 -7.34 17.68
N ILE A 11 11.12 -6.83 18.70
CA ILE A 11 10.53 -6.59 20.03
C ILE A 11 9.40 -5.55 19.93
N THR A 12 9.59 -4.45 19.19
CA THR A 12 8.54 -3.44 19.01
C THR A 12 7.33 -3.99 18.25
N LEU A 13 7.54 -4.80 17.23
CA LEU A 13 6.45 -5.42 16.46
C LEU A 13 5.65 -6.39 17.35
N LEU A 14 6.32 -7.22 18.15
CA LEU A 14 5.67 -8.12 19.10
C LEU A 14 4.91 -7.36 20.19
N LEU A 15 5.51 -6.32 20.79
CA LEU A 15 4.84 -5.51 21.81
C LEU A 15 3.60 -4.79 21.27
N SER A 16 3.69 -4.19 20.08
CA SER A 16 2.57 -3.46 19.47
C SER A 16 1.39 -4.37 19.12
N THR A 17 1.66 -5.58 18.60
CA THR A 17 0.65 -6.58 18.27
C THR A 17 0.04 -7.21 19.53
N LEU A 18 0.84 -7.49 20.56
CA LEU A 18 0.34 -7.95 21.85
C LEU A 18 -0.53 -6.90 22.54
N LEU A 19 -0.12 -5.63 22.53
CA LEU A 19 -0.90 -4.56 23.17
C LEU A 19 -2.23 -4.31 22.44
N SER A 20 -2.21 -4.23 21.10
CA SER A 20 -3.44 -4.05 20.31
C SER A 20 -4.41 -5.21 20.45
N SER A 21 -3.92 -6.46 20.44
CA SER A 21 -4.75 -7.65 20.69
C SER A 21 -5.29 -7.69 22.12
N LEU A 22 -4.49 -7.35 23.13
CA LEU A 22 -4.94 -7.26 24.51
C LEU A 22 -6.07 -6.23 24.67
N LEU A 23 -5.90 -5.03 24.13
CA LEU A 23 -6.93 -3.98 24.17
C LEU A 23 -8.20 -4.43 23.46
N TRP A 24 -8.08 -5.09 22.31
CA TRP A 24 -9.22 -5.65 21.59
C TRP A 24 -9.94 -6.74 22.41
N ILE A 25 -9.21 -7.67 23.05
CA ILE A 25 -9.77 -8.72 23.91
C ILE A 25 -10.49 -8.10 25.11
N LEU A 26 -9.88 -7.12 25.78
CA LEU A 26 -10.47 -6.43 26.91
C LEU A 26 -11.77 -5.70 26.51
N ALA A 27 -11.75 -4.98 25.39
CA ALA A 27 -12.95 -4.34 24.85
C ALA A 27 -14.04 -5.36 24.49
N PHE A 28 -13.65 -6.48 23.87
CA PHE A 28 -14.56 -7.57 23.49
C PHE A 28 -15.21 -8.25 24.71
N LEU A 29 -14.47 -8.42 25.80
CA LEU A 29 -14.95 -9.00 27.07
C LEU A 29 -15.82 -8.01 27.87
N SER A 30 -15.48 -6.71 27.86
CA SER A 30 -16.23 -5.69 28.60
C SER A 30 -17.52 -5.24 27.89
N SER A 31 -17.64 -5.49 26.59
CA SER A 31 -18.77 -5.04 25.77
C SER A 31 -20.07 -5.79 26.08
N LYS A 32 -21.14 -5.04 26.38
CA LYS A 32 -22.51 -5.58 26.49
C LYS A 32 -23.08 -5.91 25.11
N ARG A 33 -23.23 -7.19 24.80
CA ARG A 33 -23.77 -7.66 23.51
C ARG A 33 -25.28 -7.79 23.55
N LYS A 34 -25.95 -6.77 23.02
CA LYS A 34 -27.38 -6.81 22.69
C LYS A 34 -27.53 -6.53 21.20
N PRO A 35 -27.48 -7.59 20.36
CA PRO A 35 -27.77 -7.46 18.94
C PRO A 35 -29.27 -7.17 18.76
N ASP A 36 -29.58 -6.19 17.92
CA ASP A 36 -30.93 -5.82 17.47
C ASP A 36 -30.89 -5.87 15.94
N PRO A 37 -31.95 -6.32 15.23
CA PRO A 37 -31.99 -6.30 13.77
C PRO A 37 -31.57 -4.95 13.16
N GLU A 38 -31.99 -3.83 13.74
CA GLU A 38 -31.62 -2.48 13.24
C GLU A 38 -30.18 -2.10 13.57
N LYS A 39 -29.58 -2.71 14.60
CA LYS A 39 -28.18 -2.48 14.96
C LYS A 39 -27.21 -3.26 14.07
N ILE A 40 -27.69 -4.34 13.45
CA ILE A 40 -26.90 -5.23 12.59
C ILE A 40 -27.22 -4.99 11.11
N SER A 41 -28.29 -4.25 10.78
CA SER A 41 -28.61 -3.85 9.42
C SER A 41 -27.51 -2.96 8.84
N THR A 42 -27.39 -2.99 7.51
CA THR A 42 -26.45 -2.14 6.78
C THR A 42 -26.86 -0.68 6.94
N TYR A 43 -25.89 0.20 7.20
CA TYR A 43 -26.16 1.63 7.31
C TYR A 43 -26.54 2.21 5.94
N GLU A 44 -27.82 2.52 5.76
CA GLU A 44 -28.36 3.21 4.58
C GLU A 44 -29.35 4.29 5.05
N CYS A 45 -28.93 5.13 6.01
CA CYS A 45 -29.78 6.19 6.60
C CYS A 45 -31.16 5.70 7.13
N GLY A 46 -31.26 4.44 7.55
CA GLY A 46 -32.51 3.82 8.06
C GLY A 46 -33.40 3.21 6.98
N PHE A 47 -32.92 3.09 5.74
CA PHE A 47 -33.60 2.41 4.65
C PHE A 47 -33.01 1.02 4.41
N ASP A 48 -33.78 0.18 3.71
CA ASP A 48 -33.24 -1.06 3.15
C ASP A 48 -32.26 -0.73 2.01
N PRO A 49 -31.14 -1.46 1.88
CA PRO A 49 -30.18 -1.24 0.80
C PRO A 49 -30.88 -1.32 -0.56
N PHE A 50 -30.81 -0.21 -1.33
CA PHE A 50 -31.51 -0.08 -2.61
C PHE A 50 -30.91 -0.95 -3.72
N GLU A 51 -29.60 -1.18 -3.69
CA GLU A 51 -28.87 -1.90 -4.74
C GLU A 51 -27.94 -2.97 -4.17
N SER A 52 -27.59 -3.95 -5.01
CA SER A 52 -26.59 -4.95 -4.66
C SER A 52 -25.20 -4.31 -4.55
N ALA A 53 -24.49 -4.57 -3.47
CA ALA A 53 -23.09 -4.13 -3.27
C ALA A 53 -22.07 -4.80 -4.20
N ARG A 54 -22.51 -5.47 -5.28
CA ARG A 54 -21.67 -6.24 -6.22
C ARG A 54 -21.42 -5.51 -7.55
N LEU A 55 -21.51 -4.18 -7.53
CA LEU A 55 -21.15 -3.37 -8.69
C LEU A 55 -19.64 -3.51 -8.95
N PRO A 56 -19.21 -3.65 -10.22
CA PRO A 56 -17.80 -3.70 -10.54
C PRO A 56 -17.15 -2.37 -10.11
N PHE A 57 -16.05 -2.46 -9.36
CA PHE A 57 -15.26 -1.31 -8.99
C PHE A 57 -14.63 -0.67 -10.23
N SER A 58 -14.37 0.64 -10.15
CA SER A 58 -13.75 1.36 -11.27
C SER A 58 -12.36 0.78 -11.60
N VAL A 59 -12.06 0.61 -12.89
CA VAL A 59 -10.75 0.15 -13.39
C VAL A 59 -9.62 1.13 -13.00
N LYS A 60 -9.96 2.36 -12.62
CA LYS A 60 -9.00 3.38 -12.17
C LYS A 60 -8.17 2.91 -10.97
N PHE A 61 -8.77 2.19 -10.02
CA PHE A 61 -8.01 1.64 -8.87
C PHE A 61 -6.97 0.59 -9.30
N PHE A 62 -7.27 -0.16 -10.35
CA PHE A 62 -6.35 -1.15 -10.92
C PHE A 62 -5.16 -0.46 -11.61
N LEU A 63 -5.40 0.61 -12.38
CA LEU A 63 -4.34 1.41 -12.99
C LEU A 63 -3.38 1.99 -11.95
N VAL A 64 -3.92 2.58 -10.89
CA VAL A 64 -3.12 3.10 -9.76
C VAL A 64 -2.30 1.98 -9.10
N GLY A 65 -2.88 0.79 -8.92
CA GLY A 65 -2.19 -0.36 -8.34
C GLY A 65 -1.00 -0.84 -9.18
N ILE A 66 -1.16 -0.92 -10.51
CA ILE A 66 -0.06 -1.27 -11.42
C ILE A 66 1.02 -0.18 -11.40
N LEU A 67 0.61 1.10 -11.45
CA LEU A 67 1.55 2.21 -11.43
C LEU A 67 2.37 2.23 -10.13
N PHE A 68 1.73 2.02 -8.99
CA PHE A 68 2.39 1.88 -7.70
C PHE A 68 3.39 0.71 -7.70
N MET A 69 3.00 -0.45 -8.22
CA MET A 69 3.87 -1.62 -8.32
C MET A 69 5.11 -1.35 -9.19
N LEU A 70 4.95 -0.60 -10.29
CA LEU A 70 6.04 -0.22 -11.18
C LEU A 70 7.01 0.74 -10.50
N PHE A 71 6.51 1.76 -9.80
CA PHE A 71 7.35 2.70 -9.04
C PHE A 71 8.06 2.04 -7.84
N ASP A 72 7.42 1.07 -7.18
CA ASP A 72 8.07 0.30 -6.10
C ASP A 72 9.27 -0.51 -6.65
N ILE A 73 9.10 -1.14 -7.82
CA ILE A 73 10.19 -1.81 -8.54
C ILE A 73 11.29 -0.81 -8.93
N GLU A 74 10.93 0.37 -9.42
CA GLU A 74 11.90 1.43 -9.76
C GLU A 74 12.78 1.77 -8.55
N ILE A 75 12.19 2.02 -7.39
CA ILE A 75 12.92 2.35 -6.15
C ILE A 75 13.80 1.18 -5.71
N SER A 76 13.33 -0.06 -5.86
CA SER A 76 14.10 -1.28 -5.57
C SER A 76 15.40 -1.36 -6.38
N PHE A 77 15.41 -0.86 -7.62
CA PHE A 77 16.62 -0.77 -8.45
C PHE A 77 17.48 0.46 -8.16
N ILE A 78 16.88 1.61 -7.87
CA ILE A 78 17.61 2.85 -7.54
C ILE A 78 18.41 2.68 -6.24
N PHE A 79 17.83 2.04 -5.22
CA PHE A 79 18.42 2.03 -3.87
C PHE A 79 19.81 1.34 -3.84
N PRO A 80 20.01 0.12 -4.36
CA PRO A 80 21.32 -0.51 -4.43
C PRO A 80 22.32 0.29 -5.29
N TRP A 81 21.86 0.89 -6.39
CA TRP A 81 22.71 1.67 -7.28
C TRP A 81 23.22 2.97 -6.63
N CYS A 82 22.37 3.65 -5.86
CA CYS A 82 22.77 4.81 -5.06
C CYS A 82 23.83 4.43 -4.01
N LEU A 83 23.71 3.26 -3.38
CA LEU A 83 24.69 2.78 -2.40
C LEU A 83 26.05 2.47 -3.04
N SER A 84 26.09 2.04 -4.32
CA SER A 84 27.33 1.70 -5.03
C SER A 84 27.94 2.84 -5.86
N ILE A 85 27.41 4.07 -5.77
CA ILE A 85 27.74 5.14 -6.72
C ILE A 85 29.24 5.48 -6.81
N LYS A 86 29.97 5.33 -5.70
CA LYS A 86 31.42 5.57 -5.64
C LYS A 86 32.25 4.64 -6.51
N ASN A 87 31.74 3.43 -6.79
CA ASN A 87 32.44 2.39 -7.55
C ASN A 87 31.81 2.15 -8.92
N ASN A 88 30.80 2.94 -9.31
CA ASN A 88 30.09 2.74 -10.57
C ASN A 88 30.93 3.25 -11.75
N SER A 89 30.99 2.44 -12.81
CA SER A 89 31.56 2.87 -14.09
C SER A 89 30.61 3.84 -14.81
N LEU A 90 31.15 4.61 -15.75
CA LEU A 90 30.37 5.55 -16.56
C LEU A 90 29.23 4.84 -17.30
N ASN A 91 29.44 3.58 -17.72
CA ASN A 91 28.41 2.73 -18.32
C ASN A 91 27.26 2.42 -17.36
N SER A 92 27.53 2.18 -16.07
CA SER A 92 26.49 1.93 -15.07
C SER A 92 25.60 3.16 -14.87
N ILE A 93 26.19 4.36 -14.91
CA ILE A 93 25.45 5.62 -14.80
C ILE A 93 24.54 5.81 -16.03
N ILE A 94 25.06 5.57 -17.23
CA ILE A 94 24.26 5.67 -18.47
C ILE A 94 23.10 4.67 -18.46
N ASN A 95 23.35 3.42 -18.07
CA ASN A 95 22.32 2.39 -18.03
C ASN A 95 21.22 2.73 -17.01
N MET A 96 21.58 3.26 -15.83
CA MET A 96 20.58 3.69 -14.85
C MET A 96 19.79 4.91 -15.33
N LEU A 97 20.45 5.89 -15.94
CA LEU A 97 19.76 7.04 -16.55
C LEU A 97 18.77 6.60 -17.63
N LEU A 98 19.16 5.66 -18.49
CA LEU A 98 18.30 5.11 -19.54
C LEU A 98 17.11 4.35 -18.94
N PHE A 99 17.33 3.57 -17.88
CA PHE A 99 16.26 2.90 -17.14
C PHE A 99 15.23 3.90 -16.58
N LEU A 100 15.69 4.93 -15.86
CA LEU A 100 14.82 5.97 -15.31
C LEU A 100 14.08 6.75 -16.41
N LEU A 101 14.76 7.03 -17.52
CA LEU A 101 14.16 7.74 -18.65
C LEU A 101 13.01 6.92 -19.26
N ILE A 102 13.18 5.61 -19.44
CA ILE A 102 12.11 4.75 -19.97
C ILE A 102 10.89 4.74 -19.04
N LEU A 103 11.09 4.59 -17.73
CA LEU A 103 9.98 4.55 -16.78
C LEU A 103 9.26 5.90 -16.67
N THR A 104 10.02 7.01 -16.63
CA THR A 104 9.44 8.36 -16.63
C THR A 104 8.69 8.67 -17.94
N LEU A 105 9.15 8.19 -19.09
CA LEU A 105 8.39 8.27 -20.34
C LEU A 105 7.09 7.45 -20.29
N GLY A 106 7.14 6.24 -19.75
CA GLY A 106 5.94 5.41 -19.55
C GLY A 106 4.91 6.09 -18.66
N PHE A 107 5.36 6.68 -17.55
CA PHE A 107 4.51 7.44 -16.64
C PHE A 107 3.92 8.70 -17.29
N THR A 108 4.73 9.50 -17.98
CA THR A 108 4.24 10.71 -18.66
C THR A 108 3.22 10.38 -19.74
N TYR A 109 3.40 9.28 -20.47
CA TYR A 109 2.41 8.79 -21.43
C TYR A 109 1.07 8.46 -20.77
N GLU A 110 1.09 7.74 -19.65
CA GLU A 110 -0.12 7.34 -18.93
C GLU A 110 -0.86 8.54 -18.31
N TRP A 111 -0.10 9.52 -17.78
CA TRP A 111 -0.64 10.79 -17.32
C TRP A 111 -1.34 11.55 -18.44
N VAL A 112 -0.66 11.78 -19.57
CA VAL A 112 -1.23 12.56 -20.68
C VAL A 112 -2.43 11.84 -21.31
N SER A 113 -2.45 10.50 -21.28
CA SER A 113 -3.59 9.70 -21.74
C SER A 113 -4.82 9.77 -20.81
N GLY A 114 -4.71 10.44 -19.65
CA GLY A 114 -5.81 10.61 -18.71
C GLY A 114 -6.10 9.37 -17.85
N GLY A 115 -5.15 8.41 -17.77
CA GLY A 115 -5.29 7.21 -16.94
C GLY A 115 -5.47 7.52 -15.44
N LEU A 116 -4.97 8.69 -15.02
CA LEU A 116 -4.99 9.21 -13.65
C LEU A 116 -6.10 10.24 -13.39
N ASN A 117 -7.01 10.48 -14.34
CA ASN A 117 -8.07 11.48 -14.14
C ASN A 117 -9.21 10.94 -13.26
N TRP A 118 -9.52 11.71 -12.20
CA TRP A 118 -10.50 11.33 -11.16
C TRP A 118 -11.89 11.95 -11.32
N GLU A 119 -12.16 12.55 -12.48
CA GLU A 119 -13.51 12.99 -12.87
C GLU A 119 -14.41 11.82 -13.27
#